data_AF-A8RBZ1-F1
#
_entry.id   AF-A8RBZ1-F1
#
_cell.length_a   1.000
_cell.length_b   1.000
_cell.length_c   1.000
_cell.angle_alpha   90.00
_cell.angle_beta   90.00
_cell.angle_gamma   90.00
#
_symmetry.space_group_name_H-M   'P 1'
#
loop_
_entity.id
_entity.type
_entity.pdbx_description
1 polymer ?
#
loop_
_entity_poly.entity_id
_entity_poly.type
_entity_poly.pdbx_seq_one_letter_code
_entity_poly.pdbx_strand_id
1 'polypeptide(L)'
;MVTHCHKVYDANTRQNKIVTALIENVSWFREERCVQSDKQVSTTDIVKVRIPLIKRDDVPQIAKGDILIHGKAEIEGLTLGELRNEYPDSMEVQSVTYNTHSNSYSRHIRCSGI
;
A
#
# COMPACT_ATOMS: atom_id res chain seq x y z
N MET A 1 1.97 -11.24 2.41
CA MET A 1 1.58 -10.29 3.47
C MET A 1 2.12 -8.92 3.12
N VAL A 2 1.54 -7.84 3.66
CA VAL A 2 2.07 -6.47 3.49
C VAL A 2 2.03 -5.72 4.81
N THR A 3 2.97 -4.81 5.01
CA THR A 3 2.93 -3.82 6.09
C THR A 3 2.33 -2.54 5.53
N HIS A 4 1.19 -2.11 6.09
CA HIS A 4 0.54 -0.86 5.74
C HIS A 4 1.02 0.24 6.68
N CYS A 5 1.61 1.28 6.10
CA CYS A 5 2.15 2.43 6.82
C CYS A 5 1.33 3.66 6.46
N HIS A 6 0.75 4.32 7.46
CA HIS A 6 -0.06 5.51 7.24
C HIS A 6 0.17 6.55 8.34
N LYS A 7 -0.13 7.80 8.02
CA LYS A 7 -0.04 8.92 8.96
C LYS A 7 -1.32 9.00 9.78
N VAL A 8 -1.16 9.02 11.10
CA VAL A 8 -2.23 9.35 12.04
C VAL A 8 -1.85 10.61 12.79
N TYR A 9 -2.79 11.55 12.88
CA TYR A 9 -2.60 12.77 13.66
C TYR A 9 -2.63 12.44 15.15
N ASP A 10 -1.54 12.72 15.86
CA ASP A 10 -1.49 12.63 17.31
C ASP A 10 -1.83 14.00 17.93
N ALA A 11 -2.98 14.06 18.60
CA ALA A 11 -3.47 15.28 19.23
C ALA A 11 -2.60 15.75 20.41
N ASN A 12 -1.89 14.84 21.08
CA ASN A 12 -1.06 15.17 22.24
C ASN A 12 0.23 15.86 21.80
N THR A 13 0.88 15.35 20.75
CA THR A 13 2.12 15.92 20.22
C THR A 13 1.88 16.95 19.12
N ARG A 14 0.63 17.10 18.65
CA ARG A 14 0.21 17.92 17.50
C ARG A 14 1.01 17.63 16.23
N GLN A 15 1.43 16.38 16.07
CA GLN A 15 2.27 15.94 14.97
C GLN A 15 1.69 14.67 14.35
N ASN A 16 1.96 14.47 13.06
CA ASN A 16 1.62 13.23 12.39
C ASN A 16 2.63 12.16 12.79
N LYS A 17 2.14 11.03 13.32
CA LYS A 17 2.94 9.85 13.57
C LYS A 17 2.66 8.82 12.49
N ILE A 18 3.69 8.07 12.12
CA ILE A 18 3.53 6.92 11.24
C ILE A 18 3.14 5.74 12.11
N VAL A 19 2.05 5.08 11.74
CA VAL A 19 1.61 3.83 12.37
C VAL A 19 1.62 2.74 11.33
N THR A 20 1.84 1.52 11.79
CA THR A 20 1.96 0.35 10.93
C THR A 20 0.97 -0.73 11.32
N ALA A 21 0.34 -1.34 10.32
CA ALA A 21 -0.52 -2.50 10.48
C ALA A 21 -0.05 -3.63 9.56
N LEU A 22 0.08 -4.85 10.10
CA LEU A 22 0.39 -6.02 9.30
C LEU A 22 -0.91 -6.56 8.69
N ILE A 23 -0.94 -6.69 7.37
CA ILE A 23 -2.07 -7.21 6.62
C ILE A 23 -1.68 -8.55 5.99
N GLU A 24 -2.26 -9.62 6.52
CA GLU A 24 -2.04 -10.98 6.03
C GLU A 24 -2.87 -11.31 4.77
N ASN A 25 -2.59 -12.46 4.16
CA ASN A 25 -3.40 -13.04 3.07
C ASN A 25 -3.62 -12.13 1.85
N VAL A 26 -2.64 -11.29 1.52
CA VAL A 26 -2.68 -10.38 0.37
C VAL A 26 -1.97 -10.97 -0.84
N SER A 27 -2.41 -10.58 -2.03
CA SER A 27 -1.72 -10.84 -3.29
C SER A 27 -0.99 -9.58 -3.74
N TRP A 28 0.29 -9.71 -4.09
CA TRP A 28 1.16 -8.63 -4.57
C TRP A 28 1.61 -8.94 -6.00
N PHE A 29 1.35 -8.02 -6.93
CA PHE A 29 1.69 -8.19 -8.34
C PHE A 29 2.45 -6.96 -8.82
N ARG A 30 3.65 -7.17 -9.39
CA ARG A 30 4.45 -6.12 -10.03
C ARG A 30 4.29 -6.26 -11.54
N GLU A 31 3.96 -5.17 -12.21
CA GLU A 31 3.85 -5.08 -13.67
C GLU A 31 4.83 -4.02 -14.16
N GLU A 32 5.87 -4.44 -14.87
CA GLU A 32 6.80 -3.53 -15.53
C GLU A 32 6.08 -2.88 -16.71
N ARG A 33 5.89 -1.55 -16.66
CA ARG A 33 5.31 -0.81 -17.77
C ARG A 33 6.41 -0.04 -18.50
N CYS A 34 6.72 -0.48 -19.71
CA CYS A 34 7.52 0.28 -20.66
C CYS A 34 6.62 1.15 -21.52
N VAL A 35 6.76 2.48 -21.43
CA VAL A 35 6.11 3.43 -22.34
C VAL A 35 7.18 3.97 -23.28
N GLN A 36 7.05 3.65 -24.56
CA GLN A 36 7.90 4.20 -25.60
C GLN A 36 7.18 5.38 -26.26
N SER A 37 7.81 6.55 -26.21
CA SER A 37 7.44 7.72 -27.01
C SER A 37 8.52 7.97 -28.07
N ASP A 38 8.22 8.74 -29.11
CA ASP A 38 9.10 8.98 -30.27
C ASP A 38 10.52 9.50 -29.93
N LYS A 39 10.76 9.95 -28.68
CA LYS A 39 12.06 10.48 -28.23
C LYS A 39 12.55 9.94 -26.88
N GLN A 40 11.76 9.11 -26.18
CA GLN A 40 12.12 8.65 -24.84
C GLN A 40 11.40 7.34 -24.49
N VAL A 41 12.15 6.41 -23.90
CA VAL A 41 11.62 5.23 -23.22
C VAL A 41 11.55 5.55 -21.73
N SER A 42 10.36 5.43 -21.12
CA SER A 42 10.20 5.45 -19.67
C SER A 42 9.75 4.07 -19.19
N THR A 43 10.44 3.57 -18.17
CA THR A 43 10.06 2.34 -17.47
C THR A 43 9.50 2.74 -16.10
N THR A 44 8.32 2.27 -15.77
CA THR A 44 7.71 2.48 -14.45
C THR A 44 7.05 1.19 -14.01
N ASP A 45 7.43 0.71 -12.84
CA ASP A 45 6.79 -0.45 -12.24
C ASP A 45 5.46 -0.02 -11.64
N ILE A 46 4.39 -0.70 -12.03
CA ILE A 46 3.10 -0.56 -11.39
C ILE A 46 2.92 -1.76 -10.46
N VAL A 47 2.76 -1.48 -9.17
CA VAL A 47 2.42 -2.49 -8.18
C VAL A 47 0.91 -2.51 -7.98
N LYS A 48 0.33 -3.70 -7.97
CA LYS A 48 -1.07 -3.98 -7.68
C LYS A 48 -1.17 -4.90 -6.47
N VAL A 49 -1.88 -4.46 -5.45
CA VAL A 49 -2.12 -5.24 -4.22
C VAL A 49 -3.60 -5.56 -4.09
N ARG A 50 -3.92 -6.84 -3.91
CA ARG A 50 -5.28 -7.31 -3.61
C ARG A 50 -5.34 -7.82 -2.18
N ILE A 51 -6.27 -7.28 -1.41
CA ILE A 51 -6.52 -7.63 -0.02
C ILE A 51 -7.91 -8.26 0.06
N PRO A 52 -8.02 -9.59 0.17
CA PRO A 52 -9.29 -10.25 0.40
C PRO A 52 -9.91 -9.81 1.74
N LEU A 53 -11.22 -9.61 1.76
CA LEU A 53 -11.98 -9.29 2.97
C LEU A 53 -12.78 -10.50 3.50
N ILE A 54 -12.54 -11.68 2.94
CA ILE A 54 -13.19 -12.93 3.33
C ILE A 54 -12.81 -13.24 4.78
N LYS A 55 -13.79 -13.39 5.68
CA LYS A 55 -13.60 -13.72 7.10
C LYS A 55 -12.74 -12.71 7.87
N ARG A 56 -12.75 -11.43 7.47
CA ARG A 56 -12.16 -10.34 8.26
C ARG A 56 -13.24 -9.56 8.99
N ASP A 57 -13.05 -9.40 10.29
CA ASP A 57 -13.89 -8.55 11.14
C ASP A 57 -13.44 -7.08 11.06
N ASP A 58 -12.14 -6.85 10.83
CA ASP A 58 -11.54 -5.53 10.64
C ASP A 58 -11.22 -5.27 9.15
N VAL A 59 -11.79 -4.20 8.59
CA VAL A 59 -11.51 -3.77 7.21
C VAL A 59 -10.40 -2.71 7.25
N PRO A 60 -9.21 -2.98 6.70
CA PRO A 60 -8.12 -2.02 6.68
C PRO A 60 -8.53 -0.73 5.97
N GLN A 61 -8.26 0.41 6.59
CA GLN A 61 -8.50 1.74 6.02
C GLN A 61 -7.24 2.21 5.30
N ILE A 62 -7.16 1.94 4.00
CA ILE A 62 -6.08 2.35 3.11
C ILE A 62 -6.52 3.57 2.30
N ALA A 63 -5.66 4.59 2.25
CA ALA A 63 -5.87 5.83 1.52
C ALA A 63 -4.75 6.06 0.48
N LYS A 64 -5.02 7.00 -0.43
CA LYS A 64 -3.99 7.51 -1.34
C LYS A 64 -2.90 8.23 -0.55
N GLY A 65 -1.63 7.95 -0.86
CA GLY A 65 -0.45 8.48 -0.16
C GLY A 65 0.03 7.61 1.00
N ASP A 66 -0.69 6.53 1.34
CA ASP A 66 -0.19 5.50 2.25
C ASP A 66 0.92 4.69 1.57
N ILE A 67 1.77 4.05 2.37
CA ILE A 67 2.83 3.16 1.87
C ILE A 67 2.47 1.72 2.19
N LEU A 68 2.54 0.84 1.20
CA LEU A 68 2.49 -0.61 1.39
C LEU A 68 3.88 -1.19 1.16
N ILE A 69 4.37 -1.96 2.12
CA ILE A 69 5.65 -2.68 2.01
C ILE A 69 5.35 -4.16 1.84
N HIS A 70 5.98 -4.81 0.86
CA HIS A 70 5.85 -6.25 0.71
C HIS A 70 6.54 -6.98 1.88
N GLY A 71 5.80 -7.78 2.63
CA GLY A 71 6.32 -8.47 3.82
C GLY A 71 6.08 -7.72 5.14
N LYS A 72 6.79 -8.16 6.19
CA LYS A 72 6.81 -7.52 7.51
C LYS A 72 7.93 -6.46 7.53
N ALA A 73 7.63 -5.26 8.01
CA ALA A 73 8.59 -4.17 8.17
C ALA A 73 8.55 -3.61 9.60
N GLU A 74 9.70 -3.16 10.09
CA GLU A 74 9.88 -2.53 11.40
C GLU A 74 10.30 -1.07 11.18
N ILE A 75 9.45 -0.15 11.62
CA ILE A 75 9.41 1.23 11.09
C ILE A 75 9.80 2.26 12.16
N GLU A 76 10.25 1.79 13.32
CA GLU A 76 10.55 2.64 14.46
C GLU A 76 11.59 3.71 14.09
N GLY A 77 11.19 4.97 14.25
CA GLY A 77 12.06 6.13 13.99
C GLY A 77 12.19 6.55 12.52
N LEU A 78 11.56 5.85 11.57
CA LEU A 78 11.65 6.18 10.14
C LEU A 78 10.55 7.17 9.69
N THR A 79 10.92 8.13 8.86
CA THR A 79 9.98 8.99 8.13
C THR A 79 9.46 8.30 6.86
N LEU A 80 8.35 8.78 6.28
CA LEU A 80 7.82 8.23 5.01
C LEU A 80 8.85 8.31 3.86
N GLY A 81 9.71 9.33 3.86
CA GLY A 81 10.76 9.48 2.84
C GLY A 81 11.86 8.44 2.99
N GLU A 82 12.24 8.12 4.23
CA GLU A 82 13.26 7.10 4.53
C GLU A 82 12.72 5.68 4.30
N LEU A 83 11.43 5.46 4.51
CA LEU A 83 10.79 4.16 4.28
C LEU A 83 10.94 3.65 2.84
N ARG A 84 10.91 4.54 1.85
CA ARG A 84 11.09 4.14 0.45
C ARG A 84 12.52 3.73 0.14
N ASN A 85 13.49 4.28 0.87
CA ASN A 85 14.91 3.91 0.72
C ASN A 85 15.22 2.60 1.44
N GLU A 86 14.70 2.41 2.65
CA GLU A 86 14.89 1.20 3.45
C GLU A 86 14.15 0.00 2.85
N TYR A 87 12.99 0.24 2.23
CA TYR A 87 12.16 -0.78 1.61
C TYR A 87 11.95 -0.48 0.12
N PRO A 88 12.89 -0.88 -0.77
CA PRO A 88 12.79 -0.67 -2.21
C PRO A 88 11.58 -1.38 -2.86
N ASP A 89 11.08 -2.44 -2.23
CA ASP A 89 9.86 -3.16 -2.64
C ASP A 89 8.60 -2.58 -1.99
N SER A 90 8.67 -1.33 -1.52
CA SER A 90 7.49 -0.58 -1.11
C SER A 90 6.80 0.07 -2.30
N MET A 91 5.51 0.39 -2.14
CA MET A 91 4.77 1.20 -3.09
C MET A 91 4.03 2.31 -2.36
N GLU A 92 3.95 3.49 -2.96
CA GLU A 92 3.02 4.52 -2.55
C GLU A 92 1.66 4.29 -3.21
N VAL A 93 0.59 4.22 -2.41
CA VAL A 93 -0.77 4.00 -2.91
C VAL A 93 -1.22 5.21 -3.72
N GLN A 94 -1.40 5.02 -5.03
CA GLN A 94 -1.92 6.05 -5.93
C GLN A 94 -3.42 5.93 -6.15
N SER A 95 -3.94 4.70 -6.13
CA SER A 95 -5.37 4.41 -6.24
C SER A 95 -5.78 3.30 -5.29
N VAL A 96 -6.99 3.40 -4.76
CA VAL A 96 -7.61 2.38 -3.91
C VAL A 96 -9.07 2.19 -4.31
N THR A 97 -9.53 0.95 -4.33
CA THR A 97 -10.93 0.59 -4.60
C THR A 97 -11.40 -0.42 -3.57
N TYR A 98 -12.52 -0.12 -2.92
CA TYR A 98 -13.17 -0.97 -1.95
C TYR A 98 -14.33 -1.71 -2.61
N ASN A 99 -14.15 -3.00 -2.88
CA ASN A 99 -15.22 -3.85 -3.37
C ASN A 99 -15.87 -4.56 -2.17
N THR A 100 -16.82 -3.89 -1.53
CA THR A 100 -17.53 -4.38 -0.33
C THR A 100 -18.99 -4.78 -0.60
N HIS A 101 -19.58 -4.30 -1.70
CA HIS A 101 -20.98 -4.56 -2.09
C HIS A 101 -21.20 -5.90 -2.81
N SER A 102 -20.14 -6.69 -2.99
CA SER A 102 -20.19 -7.99 -3.65
C SER A 102 -20.47 -9.14 -2.66
N ASN A 103 -20.63 -10.36 -3.18
CA ASN A 103 -20.81 -11.54 -2.33
C ASN A 103 -19.63 -11.65 -1.34
N SER A 104 -19.86 -12.23 -0.16
CA SER A 104 -18.84 -12.30 0.91
C SER A 104 -17.51 -12.91 0.45
N TYR A 105 -17.54 -13.81 -0.54
CA TYR A 105 -16.39 -14.49 -1.11
C TYR A 105 -15.60 -13.66 -2.15
N SER A 106 -16.14 -12.56 -2.64
CA SER A 106 -15.52 -11.71 -3.68
C SER A 106 -15.13 -10.34 -3.16
N ARG A 107 -15.47 -10.01 -1.91
CA ARG A 107 -15.10 -8.75 -1.28
C ARG A 107 -13.58 -8.61 -1.18
N HIS A 108 -13.06 -7.48 -1.65
CA HIS A 108 -11.63 -7.19 -1.62
C HIS A 108 -11.36 -5.68 -1.67
N ILE A 109 -10.18 -5.29 -1.19
CA ILE A 109 -9.58 -3.98 -1.47
C ILE A 109 -8.55 -4.19 -2.59
N ARG A 110 -8.55 -3.29 -3.58
CA ARG A 110 -7.51 -3.23 -4.61
C ARG A 110 -6.76 -1.92 -4.46
N CYS A 111 -5.44 -2.01 -4.33
CA CYS A 111 -4.56 -0.85 -4.33
C CYS A 111 -3.66 -0.91 -5.57
N SER A 112 -3.33 0.23 -6.14
CA SER A 112 -2.26 0.34 -7.14
C SER A 112 -1.34 1.50 -6.83
N GLY A 113 -0.05 1.34 -7.12
CA GLY A 113 0.99 2.30 -6.77
C GLY A 113 2.25 2.15 -7.59
N ILE A 114 3.23 3.01 -7.28
CA ILE A 114 4.61 3.00 -7.78
C ILE A 114 5.60 3.05 -6.62
#